data_AF-A0A352RWI0-F1
#
_entry.id   AF-A0A352RWI0-F1
#
_cell.length_a   1.000
_cell.length_b   1.000
_cell.length_c   1.000
_cell.angle_alpha   90.00
_cell.angle_beta   90.00
_cell.angle_gamma   90.00
#
_symmetry.space_group_name_H-M   'P 1'
#
loop_
_entity.id
_entity.type
_entity.pdbx_description
1 polymer ?
#
loop_
_entity_poly.entity_id
_entity_poly.type
_entity_poly.pdbx_seq_one_letter_code
_entity_poly.pdbx_strand_id
1 'polypeptide(L)' 'NTDLSLNVPDNPIIPYIEGDGTGVDITPVMLKVVDAAVAKAYGGKRKISWMEIYAGEKSTKVYGPDVWLP' A
#
# COMPACT_ATOMS: atom_id res chain seq x y z
N ASN A 1 -15.93 -5.03 13.15
CA ASN A 1 -16.81 -5.39 14.29
C ASN A 1 -18.26 -5.33 13.84
N THR A 2 -19.21 -5.89 14.60
CA THR A 2 -20.65 -5.87 14.23
C THR A 2 -21.24 -4.46 14.11
N ASP A 3 -20.54 -3.46 14.66
CA ASP A 3 -20.82 -2.02 14.61
C ASP A 3 -20.02 -1.25 13.55
N LEU A 4 -19.35 -1.94 12.63
CA LEU A 4 -18.47 -1.38 11.58
C LEU A 4 -17.14 -0.77 12.06
N SER A 5 -16.83 -0.79 13.36
CA SER A 5 -15.51 -0.37 13.83
C SER A 5 -14.39 -1.34 13.39
N LEU A 6 -13.16 -0.84 13.30
CA LEU A 6 -11.97 -1.57 12.85
C LEU A 6 -11.07 -1.93 14.04
N ASN A 7 -10.66 -3.20 14.11
CA ASN A 7 -9.57 -3.62 14.98
C ASN A 7 -8.28 -3.55 14.18
N VAL A 8 -7.47 -2.52 14.40
CA VAL A 8 -6.20 -2.31 13.69
C VAL A 8 -5.04 -2.71 14.59
N PRO A 9 -4.27 -3.76 14.26
CA PRO A 9 -3.11 -4.16 15.05
C PRO A 9 -1.97 -3.13 14.94
N ASP A 10 -0.92 -3.26 15.75
CA ASP A 10 0.25 -2.39 15.67
C ASP A 10 1.06 -2.59 14.37
N ASN A 11 0.92 -3.76 13.73
CA ASN A 11 1.55 -4.11 12.47
C ASN A 11 0.51 -4.47 11.39
N PRO A 12 -0.32 -3.53 10.91
CA PRO A 12 -1.35 -3.85 9.91
C PRO A 12 -0.72 -4.10 8.54
N ILE A 13 -1.32 -5.00 7.78
CA ILE A 13 -1.03 -5.18 6.36
C ILE A 13 -1.88 -4.19 5.57
N ILE A 14 -1.25 -3.35 4.75
CA ILE A 14 -1.94 -2.34 3.94
C ILE A 14 -1.66 -2.60 2.47
N PRO A 15 -2.66 -3.02 1.68
CA PRO A 15 -2.53 -3.12 0.24
C PRO A 15 -2.30 -1.74 -0.40
N TYR A 16 -1.44 -1.67 -1.41
CA TYR A 16 -1.29 -0.48 -2.25
C TYR A 16 -1.13 -0.86 -3.72
N ILE A 17 -1.50 0.05 -4.63
CA ILE A 17 -1.23 -0.04 -6.06
C ILE A 17 -0.23 1.07 -6.40
N GLU A 18 0.87 0.74 -7.08
CA GLU A 18 1.90 1.73 -7.46
C GLU A 18 1.34 2.86 -8.32
N GLY A 19 0.38 2.52 -9.18
CA GLY A 19 -0.22 3.42 -10.17
C GLY A 19 0.58 3.46 -11.46
N ASP A 20 -0.09 3.83 -12.55
CA ASP A 20 0.54 3.99 -13.87
C ASP A 20 1.26 5.34 -14.00
N GLY A 21 2.11 5.48 -15.01
CA GLY A 21 2.80 6.74 -15.30
C GLY A 21 3.65 7.23 -14.12
N THR A 22 3.28 8.39 -13.55
CA THR A 22 3.99 9.01 -12.41
C THR A 22 3.87 8.24 -11.09
N GLY A 23 3.04 7.19 -11.04
CA GLY A 23 2.93 6.30 -9.88
C GLY A 23 4.28 5.74 -9.42
N VAL A 24 5.17 5.39 -10.37
CA VAL A 24 6.52 4.89 -10.08
C VAL A 24 7.41 5.91 -9.35
N ASP A 25 7.18 7.21 -9.55
CA ASP A 25 7.93 8.28 -8.90
C ASP A 25 7.33 8.64 -7.54
N ILE A 26 5.99 8.67 -7.45
CA ILE A 26 5.26 9.17 -6.28
C ILE A 26 5.16 8.10 -5.19
N THR A 27 4.79 6.87 -5.55
CA THR A 27 4.47 5.82 -4.56
C THR A 27 5.64 5.47 -3.66
N PRO A 28 6.87 5.24 -4.15
CA PRO A 28 8.01 4.93 -3.28
C PRO A 28 8.32 6.07 -2.29
N VAL A 29 8.06 7.33 -2.67
CA VAL A 29 8.25 8.48 -1.78
C VAL A 29 7.13 8.55 -0.73
N MET A 30 5.88 8.32 -1.14
CA MET A 30 4.73 8.26 -0.23
C MET A 30 4.95 7.22 0.88
N LEU A 31 5.35 6.00 0.50
CA LEU A 31 5.61 4.91 1.46
C LEU A 31 6.68 5.32 2.49
N LYS A 32 7.79 5.93 2.05
CA LYS A 32 8.87 6.41 2.95
C LYS A 32 8.39 7.52 3.90
N VAL A 33 7.59 8.47 3.41
CA VAL A 33 7.06 9.56 4.23
C VAL A 33 6.13 9.03 5.30
N VAL A 34 5.21 8.12 4.94
CA VAL A 34 4.27 7.51 5.89
C VAL A 34 5.01 6.64 6.91
N ASP A 35 5.96 5.80 6.47
CA ASP A 35 6.76 4.97 7.38
C ASP A 35 7.53 5.82 8.40
N ALA A 36 8.15 6.92 7.95
CA ALA A 36 8.86 7.85 8.83
C ALA A 36 7.91 8.54 9.82
N ALA A 37 6.71 8.93 9.38
CA ALA A 37 5.69 9.54 10.24
C ALA A 37 5.20 8.57 11.31
N VAL A 38 4.91 7.32 10.95
CA VAL A 38 4.49 6.26 11.87
C VAL A 38 5.61 5.96 12.88
N ALA A 39 6.84 5.77 12.41
CA ALA A 39 7.98 5.51 13.29
C ALA A 39 8.19 6.65 14.30
N LYS A 40 8.09 7.91 13.84
CA LYS A 40 8.24 9.10 14.69
C LYS A 40 7.10 9.23 15.70
N ALA A 41 5.86 9.02 15.30
CA ALA A 41 4.69 9.19 16.16
C ALA A 41 4.60 8.13 17.27
N TYR A 42 5.01 6.88 16.97
CA TYR A 42 4.82 5.75 17.87
C TYR A 42 6.12 5.19 18.46
N GLY A 43 7.26 5.86 18.24
CA GLY A 43 8.57 5.42 18.73
C GLY A 43 8.93 4.00 18.26
N GLY A 44 8.52 3.64 17.03
CA GLY A 44 8.73 2.31 16.44
C GLY A 44 7.82 1.19 16.97
N LYS A 45 6.89 1.46 17.91
CA LYS A 45 5.93 0.44 18.38
C LYS A 45 4.93 -0.01 17.32
N ARG A 46 4.65 0.87 16.35
CA ARG A 46 3.77 0.59 15.20
C ARG A 46 4.56 0.64 13.90
N LYS A 47 4.16 -0.18 12.93
CA LYS A 47 4.76 -0.22 11.60
C LYS A 47 3.74 -0.72 10.58
N ILE A 48 3.75 -0.19 9.36
CA ILE A 48 2.91 -0.72 8.29
C ILE A 48 3.67 -1.84 7.55
N SER A 49 2.96 -2.93 7.24
CA SER A 49 3.43 -3.95 6.30
C SER A 49 2.76 -3.70 4.95
N TRP A 50 3.46 -3.03 4.06
CA TRP A 50 2.94 -2.72 2.73
C TRP A 50 2.88 -3.97 1.85
N MET A 51 1.75 -4.17 1.19
CA MET A 51 1.53 -5.29 0.27
C MET A 51 1.15 -4.72 -1.08
N GLU A 52 2.00 -4.87 -2.09
CA GLU A 52 1.64 -4.44 -3.43
C GLU A 52 0.54 -5.35 -4.00
N ILE A 53 -0.51 -4.73 -4.55
CA ILE A 53 -1.49 -5.35 -5.42
C ILE A 53 -1.51 -4.57 -6.74
N TYR A 54 -2.02 -5.16 -7.81
CA TYR A 54 -1.83 -4.61 -9.16
C TYR A 54 -3.16 -4.24 -9.80
N ALA A 55 -3.16 -3.12 -10.50
CA ALA A 55 -4.20 -2.69 -11.42
C ALA A 55 -3.55 -1.86 -12.54
N GLY A 56 -4.28 -1.62 -13.63
CA GLY A 56 -3.81 -0.76 -14.72
C GLY A 56 -2.75 -1.42 -15.61
N GLU A 57 -1.88 -0.61 -16.20
CA GLU A 57 -0.80 -1.06 -17.08
C GLU A 57 0.14 -2.03 -16.38
N LYS A 58 0.41 -1.82 -15.08
CA LYS A 58 1.25 -2.75 -14.31
C LYS A 58 0.59 -4.13 -14.19
N SER A 59 -0.74 -4.19 -14.08
CA SER A 59 -1.46 -5.47 -14.02
C SER A 59 -1.33 -6.26 -15.31
N THR A 60 -1.45 -5.61 -16.47
CA THR A 60 -1.36 -6.32 -17.77
C THR A 60 0.02 -6.94 -17.99
N LYS A 61 1.07 -6.34 -17.42
CA LYS A 61 2.44 -6.87 -17.42
C LYS A 61 2.62 -8.07 -16.48
N VAL A 62 1.92 -8.09 -15.35
CA VAL A 62 2.07 -9.14 -14.31
C VAL A 62 1.15 -10.34 -14.57
N TYR A 63 -0.12 -10.09 -14.92
CA TYR A 63 -1.16 -11.13 -15.03
C TYR A 63 -1.50 -11.51 -16.47
N GLY A 64 -1.05 -10.74 -17.46
CA GLY A 64 -1.20 -11.03 -18.88
C GLY A 64 -1.99 -9.97 -19.65
N PRO A 65 -1.99 -10.07 -21.00
CA PRO A 65 -2.68 -9.11 -21.85
C PRO A 65 -4.17 -8.95 -21.47
N ASP A 66 -4.65 -7.72 -21.51
CA ASP A 66 -6.04 -7.32 -21.17
C ASP A 66 -6.51 -7.61 -19.73
N VAL A 67 -5.63 -8.07 -18.83
CA VAL A 67 -5.92 -8.18 -17.39
C VAL A 67 -5.65 -6.84 -16.70
N TRP A 68 -6.59 -5.91 -16.83
CA TRP A 68 -6.47 -4.55 -16.26
C TRP A 68 -6.80 -4.49 -14.76
N LEU A 69 -7.65 -5.38 -14.27
CA LEU A 69 -8.07 -5.47 -12.88
C LEU A 69 -8.27 -6.95 -12.49
N PRO A 70 -7.25 -7.57 -11.88
CA PRO A 70 -7.25 -8.98 -11.47
C PRO A 70 -8.01 -9.22 -10.16
#